data_AF-A0A7W1G4W0-F1
#
_entry.id   AF-A0A7W1G4W0-F1
#
_cell.length_a   1.000
_cell.length_b   1.000
_cell.length_c   1.000
_cell.angle_alpha   90.00
_cell.angle_beta   90.00
_cell.angle_gamma   90.00
#
_symmetry.space_group_name_H-M   'P 1'
#
loop_
_entity.id
_entity.type
_entity.pdbx_description
1 polymer ?
#
loop_
_entity_poly.entity_id
_entity_poly.type
_entity_poly.pdbx_seq_one_letter_code
_entity_poly.pdbx_strand_id
1 'polypeptide(L)'
;MMLVFVALPSALAQASEPGTNEIANQDALSAYHRAFPGDDSTAKRQALQTLADPSVGDDDEVLPLLVAAVDDRQAHADAVLALRRRTGLAPSPFRGQSHYPAYAPTDSPASWRYWLTDRARERTQQAAIDRVHDEAVEAARAAAEAEKTVSQEQ
;
A
#
# COMPACT_ATOMS: atom_id res chain seq x y z
N MET A 1 57.09 -8.28 -0.95
CA MET A 1 56.17 -7.32 -1.61
C MET A 1 54.96 -8.12 -2.08
N MET A 2 53.91 -8.17 -1.26
CA MET A 2 52.71 -9.01 -1.47
C MET A 2 51.58 -8.12 -2.02
N LEU A 3 51.10 -8.43 -3.22
CA LEU A 3 49.95 -7.78 -3.86
C LEU A 3 48.66 -8.46 -3.39
N VAL A 4 47.83 -7.74 -2.65
CA VAL A 4 46.49 -8.16 -2.25
C VAL A 4 45.51 -7.74 -3.35
N PHE A 5 44.94 -8.72 -4.05
CA PHE A 5 43.88 -8.52 -5.03
C PHE A 5 42.54 -8.41 -4.29
N VAL A 6 41.96 -7.21 -4.29
CA VAL A 6 40.59 -6.96 -3.79
C VAL A 6 39.62 -7.29 -4.93
N ALA A 7 38.86 -8.37 -4.79
CA ALA A 7 37.83 -8.76 -5.73
C ALA A 7 36.58 -7.87 -5.53
N LEU A 8 36.26 -7.06 -6.53
CA LEU A 8 35.01 -6.31 -6.61
C LEU A 8 33.84 -7.27 -6.87
N PRO A 9 32.80 -7.32 -6.03
CA PRO A 9 31.58 -8.02 -6.36
C PRO A 9 30.84 -7.25 -7.48
N SER A 10 30.66 -7.90 -8.63
CA SER A 10 29.79 -7.44 -9.70
C SER A 10 28.35 -7.36 -9.20
N ALA A 11 27.88 -6.16 -8.90
CA ALA A 11 26.47 -5.87 -8.70
C ALA A 11 25.76 -5.94 -10.06
N LEU A 12 25.31 -7.15 -10.43
CA LEU A 12 24.31 -7.34 -11.47
C LEU A 12 22.99 -6.75 -10.94
N ALA A 13 22.70 -5.52 -11.34
CA ALA A 13 21.38 -4.94 -11.20
C ALA A 13 20.40 -5.79 -12.04
N GLN A 14 19.62 -6.63 -11.39
CA GLN A 14 18.41 -7.21 -11.98
C GLN A 14 17.44 -6.05 -12.24
N ALA A 15 17.36 -5.62 -13.50
CA ALA A 15 16.25 -4.79 -13.95
C ALA A 15 14.99 -5.66 -13.91
N SER A 16 14.15 -5.47 -12.90
CA SER A 16 12.82 -6.07 -12.84
C SER A 16 12.03 -5.65 -14.08
N GLU A 17 11.70 -6.59 -14.96
CA GLU A 17 10.91 -6.31 -16.15
C GLU A 17 9.49 -5.89 -15.74
N PRO A 18 9.03 -4.68 -16.13
CA PRO A 18 7.74 -4.14 -15.67
C PRO A 18 6.50 -4.86 -16.25
N GLY A 19 6.64 -5.85 -17.13
CA GLY A 19 5.52 -6.44 -17.87
C GLY A 19 4.76 -7.59 -17.18
N THR A 20 5.41 -8.38 -16.34
CA THR A 20 4.79 -9.62 -15.81
C THR A 20 3.75 -9.33 -14.72
N ASN A 21 3.98 -8.30 -13.90
CA ASN A 21 3.08 -7.96 -12.80
C ASN A 21 1.76 -7.35 -13.30
N GLU A 22 1.79 -6.56 -14.37
CA GLU A 22 0.58 -5.91 -14.90
C GLU A 22 -0.44 -6.94 -15.42
N ILE A 23 0.02 -7.97 -16.12
CA ILE A 23 -0.85 -9.05 -16.62
C ILE A 23 -1.48 -9.81 -15.44
N ALA A 24 -0.67 -10.18 -14.44
CA ALA A 24 -1.16 -10.86 -13.24
C ALA A 24 -2.19 -10.00 -12.47
N ASN A 25 -2.00 -8.68 -12.42
CA ASN A 25 -2.93 -7.75 -11.79
C ASN A 25 -4.28 -7.71 -12.54
N GLN A 26 -4.25 -7.56 -13.86
CA GLN A 26 -5.45 -7.55 -14.69
C GLN A 26 -6.22 -8.87 -14.60
N ASP A 27 -5.51 -10.00 -14.57
CA ASP A 27 -6.10 -11.32 -14.42
C ASP A 27 -6.80 -11.49 -13.07
N ALA A 28 -6.19 -11.01 -11.98
CA ALA A 28 -6.77 -11.07 -10.64
C ALA A 28 -8.04 -10.21 -10.51
N LEU A 29 -8.01 -8.98 -11.02
CA LEU A 29 -9.18 -8.09 -11.04
C LEU A 29 -10.29 -8.67 -11.91
N SER A 30 -9.94 -9.24 -13.08
CA SER A 30 -10.90 -9.91 -13.97
C SER A 30 -11.54 -11.13 -13.31
N ALA A 31 -10.77 -11.92 -12.56
CA ALA A 31 -11.27 -13.07 -11.81
C ALA A 31 -12.27 -12.64 -10.72
N TYR A 32 -11.98 -11.54 -10.00
CA TYR A 32 -12.91 -10.94 -9.05
C TYR A 32 -14.22 -10.52 -9.72
N HIS A 33 -14.15 -9.72 -10.80
CA HIS A 33 -15.34 -9.24 -11.49
C HIS A 33 -16.20 -10.36 -12.09
N ARG A 34 -15.58 -11.51 -12.44
CA ARG A 34 -16.30 -12.70 -12.90
C ARG A 34 -16.96 -13.46 -11.76
N ALA A 35 -16.30 -13.59 -10.61
CA ALA A 35 -16.77 -14.41 -9.50
C ALA A 35 -17.91 -13.74 -8.70
N PHE A 36 -17.83 -12.42 -8.48
CA PHE A 36 -18.74 -11.72 -7.56
C PHE A 36 -20.21 -11.58 -8.01
N PRO A 37 -20.53 -11.51 -9.31
CA PRO A 37 -21.91 -11.58 -9.77
C PRO A 37 -22.58 -12.96 -9.59
N GLY A 38 -21.79 -14.02 -9.39
CA GLY A 38 -22.29 -15.40 -9.26
C GLY A 38 -22.56 -15.82 -7.81
N ASP A 39 -23.12 -17.02 -7.65
CA ASP A 39 -23.40 -17.64 -6.34
C ASP A 39 -22.33 -18.66 -5.90
N ASP A 40 -21.26 -18.82 -6.69
CA ASP A 40 -20.18 -19.75 -6.39
C ASP A 40 -19.23 -19.20 -5.31
N SER A 41 -19.48 -19.62 -4.08
CA SER A 41 -18.64 -19.27 -2.92
C SER A 41 -17.17 -19.71 -3.06
N THR A 42 -16.87 -20.76 -3.84
CA THR A 42 -15.50 -21.22 -4.07
C THR A 42 -14.76 -20.25 -4.97
N ALA A 43 -15.40 -19.82 -6.07
CA ALA A 43 -14.84 -18.83 -6.98
C ALA A 43 -14.59 -17.49 -6.28
N LYS A 44 -15.54 -17.03 -5.44
CA LYS A 44 -15.37 -15.81 -4.63
C LYS A 44 -14.18 -15.90 -3.69
N ARG A 45 -14.03 -17.01 -2.96
CA ARG A 45 -12.90 -17.22 -2.05
C ARG A 45 -11.56 -17.21 -2.79
N GLN A 46 -11.47 -17.87 -3.94
CA GLN A 46 -10.25 -17.91 -4.74
C GLN A 46 -9.86 -16.51 -5.27
N ALA A 47 -10.84 -15.75 -5.76
CA ALA A 47 -10.62 -14.37 -6.19
C ALA A 47 -10.11 -13.49 -5.04
N LEU A 48 -10.73 -13.60 -3.85
CA LEU A 48 -10.31 -12.87 -2.65
C LEU A 48 -8.91 -13.26 -2.17
N GLN A 49 -8.56 -14.55 -2.22
CA GLN A 49 -7.22 -15.01 -1.85
C GLN A 49 -6.14 -14.43 -2.76
N THR A 50 -6.44 -14.25 -4.05
CA THR A 50 -5.53 -13.63 -5.02
C THR A 50 -5.36 -12.15 -4.73
N LEU A 51 -6.45 -11.42 -4.48
CA LEU A 51 -6.41 -9.98 -4.13
C LEU A 51 -5.78 -9.70 -2.76
N ALA A 52 -5.71 -10.70 -1.87
CA ALA A 52 -5.07 -10.56 -0.58
C ALA A 52 -3.54 -10.42 -0.66
N ASP A 53 -2.94 -10.73 -1.81
CA ASP A 53 -1.50 -10.56 -2.03
C ASP A 53 -1.18 -9.08 -2.32
N PRO A 54 -0.29 -8.43 -1.55
CA PRO A 54 0.07 -7.03 -1.75
C PRO A 54 0.83 -6.78 -3.06
N SER A 55 1.36 -7.82 -3.72
CA SER A 55 1.96 -7.68 -5.05
C SER A 55 0.93 -7.53 -6.17
N VAL A 56 -0.35 -7.83 -5.89
CA VAL A 56 -1.43 -7.81 -6.87
C VAL A 56 -2.17 -6.48 -6.81
N GLY A 57 -1.97 -5.63 -7.82
CA GLY A 57 -2.67 -4.36 -8.02
C GLY A 57 -2.36 -3.28 -6.96
N ASP A 58 -2.78 -2.06 -7.23
CA ASP A 58 -2.64 -0.96 -6.27
C ASP A 58 -3.69 -1.03 -5.17
N ASP A 59 -3.31 -0.63 -3.95
CA ASP A 59 -4.23 -0.61 -2.79
C ASP A 59 -5.45 0.28 -3.02
N ASP A 60 -5.30 1.35 -3.80
CA ASP A 60 -6.39 2.29 -4.07
C ASP A 60 -7.44 1.69 -5.03
N GLU A 61 -7.09 0.63 -5.77
CA GLU A 61 -8.02 -0.13 -6.61
C GLU A 61 -8.56 -1.36 -5.86
N VAL A 62 -7.67 -2.11 -5.19
CA VAL A 62 -8.02 -3.40 -4.59
C VAL A 62 -8.78 -3.25 -3.27
N LEU A 63 -8.41 -2.30 -2.39
CA LEU A 63 -9.06 -2.18 -1.09
C LEU A 63 -10.55 -1.82 -1.20
N PRO A 64 -11.01 -0.92 -2.09
CA PRO A 64 -12.44 -0.69 -2.30
C PRO A 64 -13.20 -1.95 -2.72
N LEU A 65 -12.61 -2.81 -3.57
CA LEU A 65 -13.21 -4.07 -4.00
C LEU A 65 -13.31 -5.07 -2.85
N LEU A 66 -12.25 -5.19 -2.04
CA LEU A 66 -12.26 -6.03 -0.85
C LEU A 66 -13.30 -5.55 0.17
N VAL A 67 -13.42 -4.24 0.39
CA VAL A 67 -14.44 -3.66 1.28
C VAL A 67 -15.86 -3.87 0.75
N ALA A 68 -16.07 -3.77 -0.57
CA ALA A 68 -17.35 -4.12 -1.18
C ALA A 68 -17.71 -5.60 -0.95
N ALA A 69 -16.73 -6.50 -1.04
CA ALA A 69 -16.91 -7.93 -0.81
C ALA A 69 -17.27 -8.28 0.64
N VAL A 70 -17.00 -7.41 1.63
CA VAL A 70 -17.42 -7.62 3.03
C VAL A 70 -18.95 -7.64 3.15
N ASP A 71 -19.68 -7.00 2.23
CA ASP A 71 -21.15 -7.01 2.24
C ASP A 71 -21.75 -8.32 1.69
N ASP A 72 -20.92 -9.15 1.02
CA ASP A 72 -21.33 -10.44 0.50
C ASP A 72 -21.39 -11.49 1.61
N ARG A 73 -22.57 -12.08 1.83
CA ARG A 73 -22.79 -13.06 2.91
C ARG A 73 -21.98 -14.35 2.76
N GLN A 74 -21.65 -14.76 1.54
CA GLN A 74 -20.88 -15.97 1.26
C GLN A 74 -19.38 -15.73 1.40
N ALA A 75 -18.94 -14.49 1.20
CA ALA A 75 -17.52 -14.13 1.13
C ALA A 75 -17.04 -13.24 2.29
N HIS A 76 -17.93 -12.83 3.20
CA HIS A 76 -17.64 -11.89 4.29
C HIS A 76 -16.36 -12.21 5.07
N ALA A 77 -16.25 -13.44 5.60
CA ALA A 77 -15.11 -13.83 6.42
C ALA A 77 -13.79 -13.86 5.61
N ASP A 78 -13.86 -14.34 4.37
CA ASP A 78 -12.71 -14.41 3.46
C ASP A 78 -12.27 -12.99 3.04
N ALA A 79 -13.21 -12.07 2.84
CA ALA A 79 -12.93 -10.67 2.48
C ALA A 79 -12.25 -9.92 3.64
N VAL A 80 -12.73 -10.10 4.88
CA VAL A 80 -12.12 -9.54 6.08
C VAL A 80 -10.70 -10.09 6.28
N LEU A 81 -10.49 -11.39 6.04
CA LEU A 81 -9.16 -12.00 6.13
C LEU A 81 -8.22 -11.45 5.05
N ALA A 82 -8.70 -11.27 3.81
CA ALA A 82 -7.94 -10.67 2.73
C ALA A 82 -7.54 -9.22 3.04
N LEU A 83 -8.46 -8.41 3.58
CA LEU A 83 -8.18 -7.04 4.04
C LEU A 83 -7.09 -7.01 5.10
N ARG A 84 -7.19 -7.88 6.11
CA ARG A 84 -6.18 -8.00 7.18
C ARG A 84 -4.81 -8.38 6.63
N ARG A 85 -4.75 -9.39 5.76
CA ARG A 85 -3.50 -9.86 5.16
C ARG A 85 -2.83 -8.76 4.34
N ARG A 86 -3.61 -8.02 3.54
CA ARG A 86 -3.10 -6.97 2.67
C ARG A 86 -2.64 -5.73 3.43
N THR A 87 -3.42 -5.30 4.41
CA THR A 87 -3.13 -4.09 5.20
C THR A 87 -2.16 -4.33 6.35
N GLY A 88 -1.94 -5.59 6.74
CA GLY A 88 -1.18 -5.94 7.94
C GLY A 88 -1.88 -5.55 9.25
N LEU A 89 -3.12 -5.05 9.20
CA LEU A 89 -3.84 -4.61 10.38
C LEU A 89 -4.42 -5.80 11.14
N ALA A 90 -4.15 -5.86 12.44
CA ALA A 90 -4.72 -6.85 13.36
C ALA A 90 -5.71 -6.17 14.32
N PRO A 91 -6.78 -6.87 14.73
CA PRO A 91 -7.67 -6.36 15.77
C PRO A 91 -6.89 -6.13 17.06
N SER A 92 -7.14 -4.98 17.71
CA SER A 92 -6.52 -4.66 18.99
C SER A 92 -6.95 -5.68 20.05
N PRO A 93 -6.01 -6.24 20.85
CA PRO A 93 -6.35 -7.17 21.92
C PRO A 93 -7.17 -6.51 23.05
N PHE A 94 -7.12 -5.17 23.15
CA PHE A 94 -7.82 -4.41 24.18
C PHE A 94 -9.02 -3.67 23.62
N ARG A 95 -10.21 -3.94 24.20
CA ARG A 95 -11.42 -3.17 23.88
C ARG A 95 -11.21 -1.70 24.30
N GLY A 96 -11.43 -0.78 23.36
CA GLY A 96 -11.30 0.67 23.58
C GLY A 96 -9.95 1.28 23.17
N GLN A 97 -8.93 0.47 22.87
CA GLN A 97 -7.69 0.96 22.25
C GLN A 97 -7.69 0.75 20.74
N SER A 98 -8.52 1.50 20.03
CA SER A 98 -8.33 1.70 18.58
C SER A 98 -8.67 3.13 18.23
N HIS A 99 -7.63 3.98 18.15
CA HIS A 99 -7.74 5.30 17.54
C HIS A 99 -6.48 5.57 16.68
N TYR A 100 -6.75 5.54 15.38
CA TYR A 100 -6.11 6.13 14.20
C TYR A 100 -4.58 6.06 13.90
N PRO A 101 -4.18 5.57 12.70
CA PRO A 101 -4.93 4.72 11.75
C PRO A 101 -4.90 3.25 12.20
N ALA A 102 -5.56 2.96 13.31
CA ALA A 102 -5.70 1.60 13.82
C ALA A 102 -6.84 0.85 13.11
N TYR A 103 -6.82 -0.48 13.22
CA TYR A 103 -7.83 -1.42 12.72
C TYR A 103 -9.27 -0.92 12.90
N ALA A 104 -10.13 -1.14 11.89
CA ALA A 104 -11.53 -0.73 11.91
C ALA A 104 -12.23 -1.23 13.21
N PRO A 105 -13.10 -0.43 13.86
CA PRO A 105 -13.66 -0.79 15.17
C PRO A 105 -14.41 -2.13 15.20
N THR A 106 -15.00 -2.50 14.06
CA THR A 106 -15.70 -3.77 13.85
C THR A 106 -15.40 -4.30 12.46
N ASP A 107 -15.64 -5.60 12.23
CA ASP A 107 -15.53 -6.23 10.91
C ASP A 107 -16.72 -5.92 9.98
N SER A 108 -17.53 -4.91 10.32
CA SER A 108 -18.70 -4.54 9.52
C SER A 108 -18.31 -3.80 8.23
N PRO A 109 -19.09 -3.94 7.14
CA PRO A 109 -18.87 -3.18 5.91
C PRO A 109 -18.79 -1.66 6.15
N ALA A 110 -19.63 -1.12 7.05
CA ALA A 110 -19.64 0.30 7.38
C ALA A 110 -18.33 0.76 8.04
N SER A 111 -17.80 -0.02 8.99
CA SER A 111 -16.53 0.29 9.64
C SER A 111 -15.35 0.27 8.67
N TRP A 112 -15.33 -0.69 7.73
CA TRP A 112 -14.31 -0.74 6.70
C TRP A 112 -14.39 0.41 5.68
N ARG A 113 -15.59 0.83 5.29
CA ARG A 113 -15.80 2.01 4.42
C ARG A 113 -15.36 3.31 5.10
N TYR A 114 -15.63 3.45 6.40
CA TYR A 114 -15.14 4.58 7.18
C TYR A 114 -13.61 4.59 7.23
N TRP A 115 -13.00 3.43 7.53
CA TRP A 115 -11.54 3.28 7.53
C TRP A 115 -10.89 3.66 6.19
N LEU A 116 -11.48 3.25 5.05
CA LEU A 116 -11.00 3.64 3.72
C LEU A 116 -11.00 5.16 3.50
N THR A 117 -12.07 5.83 3.93
CA THR A 117 -12.21 7.29 3.78
C THR A 117 -11.15 8.01 4.59
N ASP A 118 -10.93 7.54 5.82
CA ASP A 118 -9.94 8.13 6.71
C ASP A 118 -8.52 7.88 6.18
N ARG A 119 -8.22 6.65 5.72
CA ARG A 119 -6.93 6.31 5.08
C ARG A 119 -6.64 7.22 3.88
N ALA A 120 -7.64 7.49 3.03
CA ALA A 120 -7.49 8.39 1.89
C ALA A 120 -7.19 9.84 2.33
N ARG A 121 -7.86 10.32 3.37
CA ARG A 121 -7.61 11.64 3.97
C ARG A 121 -6.19 11.73 4.52
N GLU A 122 -5.73 10.72 5.24
CA GLU A 122 -4.39 10.67 5.81
C GLU A 122 -3.31 10.67 4.74
N ARG A 123 -3.44 9.85 3.69
CA ARG A 123 -2.49 9.88 2.57
C ARG A 123 -2.41 11.26 1.91
N THR A 124 -3.53 11.94 1.80
CA THR A 124 -3.58 13.32 1.29
C THR A 124 -2.86 14.29 2.23
N GLN A 125 -3.07 14.16 3.55
CA GLN A 125 -2.39 14.98 4.55
C GLN A 125 -0.89 14.71 4.59
N GLN A 126 -0.48 13.44 4.54
CA GLN A 126 0.92 13.04 4.51
C GLN A 126 1.62 13.58 3.26
N ALA A 127 1.00 13.44 2.08
CA ALA A 127 1.55 14.00 0.84
C ALA A 127 1.70 15.53 0.89
N ALA A 128 0.80 16.23 1.61
CA ALA A 128 0.92 17.67 1.82
C ALA A 128 2.08 18.01 2.78
N ILE A 129 2.25 17.23 3.86
CA ILE A 129 3.37 17.38 4.81
C ILE A 129 4.70 17.14 4.10
N ASP A 130 4.81 16.06 3.34
CA ASP A 130 6.03 15.68 2.61
C ASP A 130 6.42 16.78 1.62
N ARG A 131 5.45 17.35 0.88
CA ARG A 131 5.70 18.47 -0.03
C ARG A 131 6.26 19.70 0.70
N VAL A 132 5.65 20.09 1.82
CA VAL A 132 6.11 21.24 2.61
C VAL A 132 7.52 20.98 3.17
N HIS A 133 7.79 19.75 3.59
CA HIS A 133 9.12 19.35 4.04
C HIS A 133 10.17 19.46 2.93
N ASP A 134 9.88 18.95 1.74
CA ASP A 134 10.78 19.01 0.59
C ASP A 134 11.05 20.45 0.15
N GLU A 135 10.02 21.30 0.09
CA GLU A 135 10.16 22.73 -0.19
C GLU A 135 11.04 23.45 0.85
N ALA A 136 10.91 23.10 2.13
CA ALA A 136 11.73 23.66 3.19
C ALA A 136 13.20 23.21 3.09
N VAL A 137 13.46 21.95 2.74
CA VAL A 137 14.81 21.42 2.52
C VAL A 137 15.50 22.12 1.35
N GLU A 138 14.81 22.28 0.21
CA GLU A 138 15.36 22.96 -0.95
C GLU A 138 15.58 24.46 -0.69
N ALA A 139 14.67 25.13 0.03
CA ALA A 139 14.85 26.53 0.42
C ALA A 139 16.07 26.71 1.36
N ALA A 140 16.25 25.82 2.33
CA ALA A 140 17.40 25.85 3.23
C ALA A 140 18.72 25.61 2.49
N ARG A 141 18.71 24.69 1.51
CA ARG A 141 19.87 24.44 0.64
C ARG A 141 20.22 25.67 -0.21
N ALA A 142 19.22 26.29 -0.84
CA ALA A 142 19.41 27.50 -1.65
C ALA A 142 19.96 28.67 -0.81
N ALA A 143 19.47 28.84 0.42
CA ALA A 143 19.98 29.84 1.35
C ALA A 143 21.46 29.61 1.71
N ALA A 144 21.83 28.36 1.99
CA ALA A 144 23.22 27.99 2.31
C ALA A 144 24.18 28.18 1.11
N GLU A 145 23.72 27.97 -0.12
CA GLU A 145 24.50 28.23 -1.33
C GLU A 145 24.67 29.74 -1.60
N ALA A 146 23.64 30.54 -1.35
CA ALA A 146 23.73 31.99 -1.44
C ALA A 146 24.73 32.59 -0.43
N GLU A 147 24.73 32.12 0.82
CA GLU A 147 25.66 32.59 1.86
C GLU A 147 27.13 32.29 1.53
N LYS A 148 27.39 31.11 0.94
CA LYS A 148 28.74 30.74 0.46
C LYS A 148 29.21 31.65 -0.67
N THR A 149 28.32 32.03 -1.57
CA THR A 149 28.64 32.90 -2.71
C THR A 149 29.01 34.31 -2.22
N VAL A 150 28.22 34.87 -1.31
CA VAL A 150 28.49 36.20 -0.71
C VAL A 150 29.83 36.22 0.04
N SER A 151 30.21 35.12 0.69
CA SER A 151 31.49 35.02 1.43
C SER A 151 32.73 34.88 0.54
N GLN A 152 32.58 34.54 -0.75
CA GLN A 152 33.71 34.42 -1.70
C GLN A 152 34.06 35.74 -2.40
N GLU A 153 33.15 36.71 -2.41
CA GLU A 153 33.36 38.02 -3.03
C GLU A 153 33.95 39.07 -2.07
N GLN A 154 34.05 38.76 -0.78
CA GLN A 154 34.67 39.60 0.26
C GLN A 154 36.14 39.24 0.48
#